data_AF-A0A7S0E1U9-F1
#
_entry.id   AF-A0A7S0E1U9-F1
#
_cell.length_a   1.000
_cell.length_b   1.000
_cell.length_c   1.000
_cell.angle_alpha   90.00
_cell.angle_beta   90.00
_cell.angle_gamma   90.00
#
_symmetry.space_group_name_H-M   'P 1'
#
loop_
_entity.id
_entity.type
_entity.pdbx_description
1 polymer ?
#
loop_
_entity_poly.entity_id
_entity_poly.type
_entity_poly.pdbx_seq_one_letter_code
_entity_poly.pdbx_strand_id
1 'polypeptide(L)'
;MGAACGGGGGEAVDPEMKKIDEQVKKDLQKARSEDDRVIKMLLLGAGESGKSTIFKQMKIINQSGYTPEERAAHASIVQSNAVSGMQMLLDGLDKCRIERPADLAALAAQFAEDFAETETLTPESSVLVGQMWAHAAVQQAFVRKNEFQLHDSAHFFLNDLARISAPGYVPTEQDVLRSRVRTTGIVRSDFKIKRVNFTMFDVGGQRNERRKWIHCFDNVTACIFVTAISEFDQKLYEDASTNRMDEAVTLYDQICNHPSFGRTSMILFLNKRDLFAAKLAKVKSMDKWTQHSKHFSAEKKAQLA
;
A
#
# COMPACT_ATOMS: atom_id res chain seq x y z
N MET A 1 -33.14 -15.33 -69.83
CA MET A 1 -31.99 -14.68 -69.15
C MET A 1 -32.29 -13.19 -69.11
N GLY A 2 -32.34 -12.47 -68.00
CA GLY A 2 -32.49 -12.80 -66.60
C GLY A 2 -33.38 -11.72 -65.98
N ALA A 3 -34.22 -12.09 -65.01
CA ALA A 3 -35.08 -11.17 -64.30
C ALA A 3 -34.35 -10.60 -63.09
N ALA A 4 -34.42 -9.29 -62.94
CA ALA A 4 -33.96 -8.54 -61.78
C ALA A 4 -34.81 -8.89 -60.53
N CYS A 5 -34.16 -9.10 -59.39
CA CYS A 5 -34.79 -9.07 -58.09
C CYS A 5 -34.04 -8.06 -57.20
N GLY A 6 -34.46 -6.79 -57.30
CA GLY A 6 -34.34 -5.84 -56.21
C GLY A 6 -35.54 -6.01 -55.28
N GLY A 7 -35.30 -5.96 -53.97
CA GLY A 7 -36.35 -6.06 -52.97
C GLY A 7 -35.78 -5.85 -51.58
N GLY A 8 -35.61 -4.58 -51.20
CA GLY A 8 -35.26 -4.18 -49.85
C GLY A 8 -36.38 -4.55 -48.87
N GLY A 9 -36.07 -5.47 -47.96
CA GLY A 9 -36.85 -5.70 -46.75
C GLY A 9 -36.12 -5.06 -45.58
N GLY A 10 -36.36 -3.76 -45.34
CA GLY A 10 -36.04 -3.18 -44.05
C GLY A 10 -37.03 -3.76 -43.05
N GLU A 11 -36.60 -4.74 -42.25
CA GLU A 11 -37.39 -5.22 -41.11
C GLU A 11 -37.76 -4.01 -40.25
N ALA A 12 -39.06 -3.78 -40.10
CA ALA A 12 -39.58 -2.72 -39.27
C ALA A 12 -39.18 -3.01 -37.82
N VAL A 13 -38.16 -2.31 -37.33
CA VAL A 13 -37.72 -2.39 -35.93
C VAL A 13 -38.93 -2.17 -35.04
N ASP A 14 -39.24 -3.18 -34.23
CA ASP A 14 -40.37 -3.23 -33.31
C ASP A 14 -40.45 -1.92 -32.49
N PRO A 15 -41.61 -1.23 -32.46
CA PRO A 15 -41.83 -0.01 -31.69
C PRO A 15 -41.41 -0.13 -30.21
N GLU A 16 -41.54 -1.31 -29.62
CA GLU A 16 -41.11 -1.59 -28.25
C GLU A 16 -39.57 -1.57 -28.13
N MET A 17 -38.88 -2.16 -29.10
CA MET A 17 -37.42 -2.14 -29.21
C MET A 17 -36.87 -0.72 -29.41
N LYS A 18 -37.57 0.13 -30.18
CA LYS A 18 -37.20 1.56 -30.33
C LYS A 18 -37.34 2.33 -29.02
N LYS A 19 -38.40 2.09 -28.25
CA LYS A 19 -38.59 2.71 -26.93
C LYS A 19 -37.50 2.28 -25.94
N ILE A 20 -37.15 0.99 -25.95
CA ILE A 20 -36.06 0.47 -25.12
C ILE A 20 -34.72 1.11 -25.52
N ASP A 21 -34.40 1.19 -26.82
CA ASP A 21 -33.16 1.81 -27.31
C ASP A 21 -33.07 3.31 -26.95
N GLU A 22 -34.18 4.05 -27.08
CA GLU A 22 -34.24 5.45 -26.66
C GLU A 22 -34.06 5.61 -25.15
N GLN A 23 -34.66 4.73 -24.35
CA GLN A 23 -34.53 4.75 -22.90
C GLN A 23 -33.09 4.44 -22.47
N VAL A 24 -32.47 3.42 -23.06
CA VAL A 24 -31.06 3.06 -22.82
C VAL A 24 -30.14 4.23 -23.18
N LYS A 25 -30.36 4.89 -24.32
CA LYS A 25 -29.58 6.08 -24.72
C LYS A 25 -29.70 7.22 -23.72
N LYS A 26 -30.91 7.50 -23.21
CA LYS A 26 -31.13 8.51 -22.16
C LYS A 26 -30.42 8.16 -20.87
N ASP A 27 -30.52 6.90 -20.43
CA ASP A 27 -29.89 6.44 -19.20
C ASP A 27 -28.36 6.47 -19.30
N LEU A 28 -27.79 6.08 -20.45
CA LEU A 28 -26.36 6.21 -20.74
C LEU A 28 -25.89 7.66 -20.74
N GLN A 29 -26.64 8.57 -21.36
CA GLN A 29 -26.28 9.99 -21.40
C GLN A 29 -26.33 10.61 -20.01
N LYS A 30 -27.35 10.26 -19.21
CA LYS A 30 -27.47 10.70 -17.82
C LYS A 30 -26.30 10.18 -16.98
N ALA A 31 -26.01 8.88 -17.03
CA ALA A 31 -24.90 8.27 -16.31
C ALA A 31 -23.56 8.92 -16.68
N ARG A 32 -23.33 9.21 -17.97
CA ARG A 32 -22.14 9.92 -18.43
C ARG A 32 -22.05 11.34 -17.86
N SER A 33 -23.16 12.08 -17.87
CA SER A 33 -23.18 13.45 -17.31
C SER A 33 -22.97 13.49 -15.80
N GLU A 34 -23.38 12.44 -15.09
CA GLU A 34 -23.14 12.28 -13.65
C GLU A 34 -21.67 11.92 -13.40
N ASP A 35 -21.11 11.01 -14.20
CA ASP A 35 -19.69 10.60 -14.14
C ASP A 35 -18.73 11.76 -14.44
N ASP A 36 -19.06 12.63 -15.41
CA ASP A 36 -18.28 13.83 -15.75
C ASP A 36 -18.18 14.84 -14.58
N ARG A 37 -19.08 14.75 -13.59
CA ARG A 37 -19.07 15.60 -12.39
C ARG A 37 -18.30 14.97 -11.22
N VAL A 38 -17.90 13.70 -11.34
CA VAL A 38 -17.14 12.98 -10.32
C VAL A 38 -15.66 13.27 -10.49
N ILE A 39 -15.00 13.69 -9.41
CA ILE A 39 -13.55 13.84 -9.40
C ILE A 39 -12.92 12.47 -9.16
N LYS A 40 -12.27 11.92 -10.20
CA LYS A 40 -11.57 10.63 -10.14
C LYS A 40 -10.11 10.83 -9.72
N MET A 41 -9.73 10.22 -8.61
CA MET A 41 -8.41 10.30 -8.02
C MET A 41 -7.74 8.93 -8.02
N LEU A 42 -6.51 8.86 -8.52
CA LEU A 42 -5.74 7.62 -8.56
C LEU A 42 -4.54 7.72 -7.61
N LEU A 43 -4.40 6.77 -6.69
CA LEU A 43 -3.23 6.66 -5.82
C LEU A 43 -2.18 5.75 -6.49
N LEU A 44 -1.06 6.32 -6.94
CA LEU A 44 0.07 5.57 -7.51
C LEU A 44 1.31 5.66 -6.63
N GLY A 45 2.27 4.76 -6.86
CA GLY A 45 3.54 4.73 -6.14
C GLY A 45 4.01 3.31 -5.83
N ALA A 46 5.27 3.18 -5.44
CA ALA A 46 5.89 1.89 -5.14
C ALA A 46 5.19 1.14 -3.99
N GLY A 47 5.49 -0.15 -3.83
CA GLY A 47 5.02 -0.94 -2.70
C GLY A 47 5.37 -0.26 -1.37
N GLU A 48 4.49 -0.35 -0.38
CA GLU A 48 4.73 0.18 0.97
C GLU A 48 4.87 1.71 1.09
N SER A 49 4.65 2.48 0.02
CA SER A 49 4.78 3.95 0.07
C SER A 49 3.73 4.65 0.94
N GLY A 50 2.65 3.95 1.34
CA GLY A 50 1.58 4.45 2.21
C GLY A 50 0.28 4.85 1.50
N LYS A 51 0.08 4.44 0.25
CA LYS A 51 -1.19 4.63 -0.50
C LYS A 51 -2.40 4.14 0.29
N SER A 52 -2.38 2.89 0.74
CA SER A 52 -3.50 2.30 1.49
C SER A 52 -3.72 3.01 2.83
N THR A 53 -2.69 3.59 3.45
CA THR A 53 -2.87 4.42 4.66
C THR A 53 -3.62 5.71 4.34
N ILE A 54 -3.29 6.38 3.23
CA ILE A 54 -4.05 7.55 2.76
C ILE A 54 -5.48 7.15 2.43
N PHE A 55 -5.68 6.02 1.75
CA PHE A 55 -7.00 5.50 1.41
C PHE A 55 -7.85 5.22 2.66
N LYS A 56 -7.28 4.56 3.68
CA LYS A 56 -7.93 4.34 4.98
C LYS A 56 -8.25 5.66 5.70
N GLN A 57 -7.35 6.66 5.65
CA GLN A 57 -7.60 7.98 6.22
C GLN A 57 -8.76 8.71 5.53
N MET A 58 -8.94 8.53 4.22
CA MET A 58 -10.07 9.13 3.51
C MET A 58 -11.41 8.60 4.03
N LYS A 59 -11.48 7.31 4.40
CA LYS A 59 -12.64 6.73 5.07
C LYS A 59 -12.86 7.38 6.44
N ILE A 60 -11.81 7.54 7.25
CA ILE A 60 -11.93 8.17 8.58
C ILE A 60 -12.46 9.60 8.49
N ILE A 61 -11.87 10.41 7.61
CA ILE A 61 -12.17 11.83 7.52
C ILE A 61 -13.52 12.10 6.85
N ASN A 62 -13.91 11.29 5.85
CA ASN A 62 -15.05 11.61 4.97
C ASN A 62 -16.21 10.60 5.01
N GLN A 63 -16.08 9.48 5.73
CA GLN A 63 -17.09 8.41 5.81
C GLN A 63 -17.35 7.97 7.26
N SER A 64 -17.21 8.88 8.23
CA SER A 64 -17.53 8.65 9.65
C SER A 64 -16.68 7.61 10.39
N GLY A 65 -15.46 7.29 9.91
CA GLY A 65 -14.59 6.36 10.62
C GLY A 65 -14.82 4.89 10.29
N TYR A 66 -14.31 4.04 11.17
CA TYR A 66 -14.58 2.60 11.17
C TYR A 66 -15.51 2.24 12.33
N THR A 67 -16.59 1.51 12.05
CA THR A 67 -17.48 1.05 13.12
C THR A 67 -16.77 0.04 14.02
N PRO A 68 -17.22 -0.20 15.27
CA PRO A 68 -16.64 -1.22 16.13
C PRO A 68 -16.59 -2.61 15.47
N GLU A 69 -17.60 -2.97 14.68
CA GLU A 69 -17.70 -4.23 13.95
C GLU A 69 -16.66 -4.32 12.83
N GLU A 70 -16.49 -3.24 12.06
CA GLU A 70 -15.46 -3.15 11.03
C GLU A 70 -14.06 -3.23 11.65
N ARG A 71 -13.83 -2.56 12.79
CA ARG A 71 -12.57 -2.65 13.52
C ARG A 71 -12.33 -4.04 14.06
N ALA A 72 -13.34 -4.71 14.61
CA ALA A 72 -13.25 -6.09 15.09
C ALA A 72 -12.82 -7.06 13.97
N ALA A 73 -13.30 -6.85 12.73
CA ALA A 73 -12.86 -7.63 11.57
C ALA A 73 -11.36 -7.48 11.23
N HIS A 74 -10.69 -6.43 11.73
CA HIS A 74 -9.24 -6.23 11.58
C HIS A 74 -8.40 -6.88 12.69
N ALA A 75 -9.01 -7.47 13.72
CA ALA A 75 -8.28 -8.00 14.87
C ALA A 75 -7.25 -9.06 14.47
N SER A 76 -7.66 -10.05 13.67
CA SER A 76 -6.78 -11.12 13.17
C SER A 76 -5.63 -10.58 12.32
N ILE A 77 -5.87 -9.55 11.51
CA ILE A 77 -4.84 -8.91 10.69
C ILE A 77 -3.79 -8.24 11.58
N VAL A 78 -4.23 -7.53 12.63
CA VAL A 78 -3.31 -6.84 13.55
C VAL A 78 -2.47 -7.85 14.33
N GLN A 79 -3.09 -8.94 14.81
CA GLN A 79 -2.40 -10.04 15.50
C GLN A 79 -1.38 -10.71 14.57
N SER A 80 -1.78 -11.08 13.36
CA SER A 80 -0.90 -11.63 12.32
C SER A 80 0.27 -10.69 12.02
N ASN A 81 0.04 -9.39 11.90
CA ASN A 81 1.11 -8.42 11.65
C ASN A 81 2.13 -8.33 12.80
N ALA A 82 1.73 -8.56 14.05
CA ALA A 82 2.65 -8.63 15.18
C ALA A 82 3.53 -9.89 15.11
N VAL A 83 2.90 -11.04 14.84
CA VAL A 83 3.58 -12.35 14.68
C VAL A 83 4.56 -12.32 13.50
N SER A 84 4.11 -11.91 12.31
CA SER A 84 4.98 -11.77 11.14
C SER A 84 6.10 -10.75 11.37
N GLY A 85 5.83 -9.68 12.13
CA GLY A 85 6.84 -8.71 12.52
C GLY A 85 7.97 -9.33 13.33
N MET A 86 7.65 -10.22 14.27
CA MET A 86 8.64 -10.98 15.03
C MET A 86 9.41 -11.96 14.13
N GLN A 87 8.72 -12.72 13.26
CA GLN A 87 9.38 -13.62 12.32
C GLN A 87 10.40 -12.88 11.44
N MET A 88 10.02 -11.71 10.88
CA MET A 88 10.93 -10.89 10.08
C MET A 88 12.15 -10.39 10.86
N LEU A 89 12.00 -10.14 12.17
CA LEU A 89 13.14 -9.80 13.02
C LEU A 89 14.07 -11.00 13.22
N LEU A 90 13.53 -12.20 13.46
CA LEU A 90 14.32 -13.43 13.59
C LEU A 90 15.12 -13.75 12.33
N ASP A 91 14.51 -13.62 11.16
CA ASP A 91 15.19 -13.75 9.86
C ASP A 91 16.22 -12.63 9.65
N GLY A 92 15.94 -11.44 10.19
CA GLY A 92 16.81 -10.28 10.17
C GLY A 92 18.12 -10.48 10.94
N LEU A 93 18.14 -11.32 12.00
CA LEU A 93 19.38 -11.65 12.72
C LEU A 93 20.43 -12.22 11.76
N ASP A 94 20.04 -13.16 10.90
CA ASP A 94 20.95 -13.81 9.95
C ASP A 94 21.48 -12.82 8.90
N LYS A 95 20.61 -11.93 8.40
CA LYS A 95 21.00 -10.85 7.47
C LYS A 95 21.99 -9.89 8.08
N CYS A 96 21.81 -9.58 9.37
CA CYS A 96 22.69 -8.71 10.12
C CYS A 96 23.93 -9.43 10.67
N ARG A 97 24.05 -10.76 10.51
CA ARG A 97 25.10 -11.60 11.12
C ARG A 97 25.16 -11.42 12.65
N ILE A 98 23.99 -11.32 13.27
CA ILE A 98 23.84 -11.26 14.72
C ILE A 98 23.71 -12.70 15.21
N GLU A 99 24.59 -13.10 16.13
CA GLU A 99 24.52 -14.43 16.74
C GLU A 99 23.18 -14.60 17.47
N ARG A 100 22.59 -15.80 17.34
CA ARG A 100 21.37 -16.18 18.04
C ARG A 100 21.77 -16.97 19.30
N PRO A 101 21.72 -16.37 20.50
CA PRO A 101 22.11 -17.07 21.72
C PRO A 101 21.14 -18.20 22.05
N ALA A 102 21.57 -19.16 22.89
CA ALA A 102 20.84 -20.39 23.15
C ALA A 102 19.44 -20.16 23.76
N ASP A 103 19.29 -19.14 24.62
CA ASP A 103 18.02 -18.73 25.20
C ASP A 103 17.06 -18.19 24.13
N LEU A 104 17.52 -17.29 23.24
CA LEU A 104 16.71 -16.84 22.11
C LEU A 104 16.39 -17.97 21.13
N ALA A 105 17.32 -18.91 20.91
CA ALA A 105 17.09 -20.05 20.05
C ALA A 105 15.97 -20.97 20.58
N ALA A 106 15.92 -21.18 21.90
CA ALA A 106 14.84 -21.93 22.55
C ALA A 106 13.48 -21.21 22.39
N LEU A 107 13.44 -19.89 22.63
CA LEU A 107 12.22 -19.10 22.42
C LEU A 107 11.76 -19.13 20.96
N ALA A 108 12.69 -19.03 20.01
CA ALA A 108 12.38 -19.07 18.58
C ALA A 108 11.87 -20.45 18.13
N ALA A 109 12.37 -21.55 18.71
CA ALA A 109 11.87 -22.89 18.43
C ALA A 109 10.42 -23.06 18.93
N GLN A 110 10.12 -22.59 20.14
CA GLN A 110 8.76 -22.59 20.67
C GLN A 110 7.84 -21.69 19.83
N PHE A 111 8.31 -20.50 19.43
CA PHE A 111 7.54 -19.60 18.56
C PHE A 111 7.20 -20.27 17.22
N ALA A 112 8.14 -20.99 16.62
CA ALA A 112 7.89 -21.71 15.38
C ALA A 112 6.85 -22.83 15.53
N GLU A 113 6.78 -23.48 16.69
CA GLU A 113 5.77 -24.48 17.00
C GLU A 113 4.38 -23.84 17.24
N ASP A 114 4.32 -22.81 18.09
CA ASP A 114 3.07 -22.10 18.45
C ASP A 114 2.38 -21.48 17.23
N PHE A 115 3.15 -20.99 16.26
CA PHE A 115 2.64 -20.31 15.06
C PHE A 115 2.77 -21.14 13.78
N ALA A 116 2.97 -22.47 13.89
CA ALA A 116 3.06 -23.36 12.72
C ALA A 116 1.75 -23.41 11.91
N GLU A 117 0.61 -23.37 12.60
CA GLU A 117 -0.73 -23.53 12.00
C GLU A 117 -1.62 -22.29 12.12
N THR A 118 -1.18 -21.28 12.86
CA THR A 118 -1.97 -20.08 13.14
C THR A 118 -1.07 -18.85 13.27
N GLU A 119 -1.58 -17.69 12.90
CA GLU A 119 -0.93 -16.39 13.15
C GLU A 119 -1.68 -15.58 14.24
N THR A 120 -2.52 -16.26 15.03
CA THR A 120 -3.35 -15.64 16.05
C THR A 120 -2.56 -15.46 17.34
N LEU A 121 -2.41 -14.21 17.79
CA LEU A 121 -1.71 -13.89 19.03
C LEU A 121 -2.65 -14.04 20.23
N THR A 122 -2.38 -15.02 21.09
CA THR A 122 -3.14 -15.27 22.34
C THR A 122 -2.42 -14.63 23.54
N PRO A 123 -3.07 -14.46 24.70
CA PRO A 123 -2.41 -13.95 25.90
C PRO A 123 -1.16 -14.75 26.29
N GLU A 124 -1.16 -16.07 26.07
CA GLU A 124 -0.05 -16.95 26.39
C GLU A 124 1.10 -16.77 25.40
N SER A 125 0.83 -16.80 24.10
CA SER A 125 1.86 -16.61 23.07
C SER A 125 2.38 -15.17 23.02
N SER A 126 1.61 -14.19 23.48
CA SER A 126 2.07 -12.79 23.58
C SER A 126 3.17 -12.59 24.63
N VAL A 127 3.20 -13.41 25.69
CA VAL A 127 4.31 -13.42 26.66
C VAL A 127 5.60 -13.90 26.00
N LEU A 128 5.54 -14.99 25.23
CA LEU A 128 6.67 -15.51 24.46
C LEU A 128 7.21 -14.46 23.48
N VAL A 129 6.34 -13.87 22.66
CA VAL A 129 6.71 -12.80 21.71
C VAL A 129 7.27 -11.59 22.45
N GLY A 130 6.73 -11.25 23.62
CA GLY A 130 7.24 -10.16 24.46
C GLY A 130 8.65 -10.42 24.99
N GLN A 131 8.96 -11.64 25.42
CA GLN A 131 10.30 -12.04 25.84
C GLN A 131 11.30 -11.95 24.68
N MET A 132 10.91 -12.42 23.49
CA MET A 132 11.74 -12.31 22.29
C MET A 132 11.95 -10.84 21.90
N TRP A 133 10.89 -10.02 21.95
CA TRP A 133 10.99 -8.59 21.66
C TRP A 133 11.93 -7.87 22.62
N ALA A 134 11.90 -8.19 23.91
CA ALA A 134 12.80 -7.63 24.90
C ALA A 134 14.27 -8.10 24.75
N HIS A 135 14.52 -9.18 24.01
CA HIS A 135 15.84 -9.78 23.88
C HIS A 135 16.82 -8.86 23.14
N ALA A 136 18.05 -8.74 23.65
CA ALA A 136 19.07 -7.81 23.15
C ALA A 136 19.41 -8.04 21.66
N ALA A 137 19.54 -9.31 21.21
CA ALA A 137 19.81 -9.63 19.81
C ALA A 137 18.67 -9.19 18.87
N VAL A 138 17.41 -9.30 19.30
CA VAL A 138 16.24 -8.85 18.52
C VAL A 138 16.19 -7.33 18.45
N GLN A 139 16.47 -6.65 19.56
CA GLN A 139 16.61 -5.19 19.59
C GLN A 139 17.75 -4.70 18.69
N GLN A 140 18.89 -5.41 18.67
CA GLN A 140 20.01 -5.10 17.79
C GLN A 140 19.62 -5.24 16.30
N ALA A 141 18.88 -6.30 15.95
CA ALA A 141 18.35 -6.48 14.61
C ALA A 141 17.35 -5.36 14.24
N PHE A 142 16.47 -4.97 15.16
CA PHE A 142 15.53 -3.87 14.94
C PHE A 142 16.21 -2.53 14.68
N VAL A 143 17.31 -2.22 15.39
CA VAL A 143 18.11 -1.00 15.12
C VAL A 143 18.68 -1.01 13.69
N ARG A 144 19.01 -2.20 13.18
CA ARG A 144 19.56 -2.44 11.83
C ARG A 144 18.50 -2.80 10.79
N LYS A 145 17.22 -2.56 11.07
CA LYS A 145 16.08 -2.93 10.21
C LYS A 145 16.11 -2.43 8.76
N ASN A 146 16.98 -1.49 8.41
CA ASN A 146 17.14 -1.05 7.01
C ASN A 146 17.96 -2.04 6.17
N GLU A 147 18.64 -3.00 6.80
CA GLU A 147 19.45 -4.04 6.13
C GLU A 147 18.61 -5.24 5.65
N PHE A 148 17.38 -5.37 6.12
CA PHE A 148 16.43 -6.41 5.75
C PHE A 148 15.01 -5.84 5.59
N GLN A 149 14.05 -6.71 5.27
CA GLN A 149 12.67 -6.30 5.02
C GLN A 149 11.87 -6.40 6.33
N LEU A 150 11.52 -5.26 6.93
CA LEU A 150 10.67 -5.17 8.11
C LEU A 150 9.57 -4.14 7.88
N HIS A 151 8.34 -4.44 8.30
CA HIS A 151 7.25 -3.49 8.23
C HIS A 151 7.45 -2.33 9.23
N ASP A 152 7.23 -1.09 8.77
CA ASP A 152 7.41 0.11 9.60
C ASP A 152 6.60 0.09 10.90
N SER A 153 5.41 -0.52 10.85
CA SER A 153 4.50 -0.67 12.00
C SER A 153 4.89 -1.77 12.99
N ALA A 154 5.92 -2.59 12.71
CA ALA A 154 6.27 -3.73 13.58
C ALA A 154 6.47 -3.30 15.04
N HIS A 155 7.24 -2.24 15.27
CA HIS A 155 7.47 -1.67 16.61
C HIS A 155 6.20 -1.19 17.31
N PHE A 156 5.22 -0.66 16.55
CA PHE A 156 3.96 -0.21 17.13
C PHE A 156 3.17 -1.38 17.70
N PHE A 157 3.11 -2.51 16.99
CA PHE A 157 2.39 -3.69 17.48
C PHE A 157 3.17 -4.45 18.56
N LEU A 158 4.49 -4.61 18.40
CA LEU A 158 5.34 -5.35 19.35
C LEU A 158 5.43 -4.67 20.73
N ASN A 159 5.16 -3.37 20.84
CA ASN A 159 5.10 -2.67 22.12
C ASN A 159 3.75 -2.81 22.86
N ASP A 160 2.69 -3.24 22.18
CA ASP A 160 1.33 -3.30 22.71
C ASP A 160 0.76 -4.74 22.72
N LEU A 161 1.64 -5.75 22.81
CA LEU A 161 1.29 -7.16 22.68
C LEU A 161 0.14 -7.58 23.63
N ALA A 162 0.20 -7.18 24.90
CA ALA A 162 -0.83 -7.52 25.88
C ALA A 162 -2.22 -6.99 25.53
N ARG A 163 -2.30 -5.79 24.91
CA ARG A 163 -3.55 -5.19 24.44
C ARG A 163 -4.08 -5.94 23.22
N ILE A 164 -3.20 -6.27 22.28
CA ILE A 164 -3.53 -6.92 21.02
C ILE A 164 -3.95 -8.39 21.22
N SER A 165 -3.41 -9.05 22.24
CA SER A 165 -3.73 -10.44 22.56
C SER A 165 -4.91 -10.61 23.52
N ALA A 166 -5.46 -9.51 24.06
CA ALA A 166 -6.52 -9.58 25.06
C ALA A 166 -7.80 -10.26 24.52
N PRO A 167 -8.50 -11.08 25.33
CA PRO A 167 -9.80 -11.61 24.95
C PRO A 167 -10.79 -10.49 24.62
N GLY A 168 -11.46 -10.58 23.46
CA GLY A 168 -12.39 -9.54 23.01
C GLY A 168 -11.71 -8.26 22.49
N TYR A 169 -10.43 -8.31 22.14
CA TYR A 169 -9.71 -7.18 21.55
C TYR A 169 -10.45 -6.58 20.34
N VAL A 170 -10.76 -5.28 20.41
CA VAL A 170 -11.26 -4.48 19.31
C VAL A 170 -10.19 -3.47 18.91
N PRO A 171 -9.60 -3.58 17.71
CA PRO A 171 -8.61 -2.63 17.20
C PRO A 171 -9.05 -1.18 17.29
N THR A 172 -8.13 -0.28 17.60
CA THR A 172 -8.34 1.17 17.45
C THR A 172 -8.26 1.58 15.99
N GLU A 173 -8.71 2.79 15.65
CA GLU A 173 -8.49 3.32 14.29
C GLU A 173 -6.99 3.38 13.93
N GLN A 174 -6.13 3.63 14.93
CA GLN A 174 -4.68 3.65 14.73
C GLN A 174 -4.13 2.25 14.41
N ASP A 175 -4.67 1.20 15.03
CA ASP A 175 -4.34 -0.19 14.69
C ASP A 175 -4.77 -0.50 13.26
N VAL A 176 -5.98 -0.09 12.85
CA VAL A 176 -6.48 -0.27 11.47
C VAL A 176 -5.64 0.50 10.47
N LEU A 177 -5.23 1.74 10.76
CA LEU A 177 -4.39 2.54 9.88
C LEU A 177 -2.99 1.94 9.69
N ARG A 178 -2.41 1.40 10.76
CA ARG A 178 -1.07 0.81 10.79
C ARG A 178 -1.03 -0.65 10.34
N SER A 179 -2.17 -1.33 10.34
CA SER A 179 -2.28 -2.70 9.87
C SER A 179 -1.95 -2.77 8.39
N ARG A 180 -1.23 -3.81 8.04
CA ARG A 180 -0.77 -4.10 6.72
C ARG A 180 -1.54 -5.28 6.17
N VAL A 181 -2.28 -5.00 5.10
CA VAL A 181 -2.77 -6.00 4.17
C VAL A 181 -2.07 -5.69 2.85
N ARG A 182 -1.46 -6.69 2.22
CA ARG A 182 -0.86 -6.50 0.90
C ARG A 182 -2.00 -6.22 -0.08
N THR A 183 -2.10 -4.97 -0.55
CA THR A 183 -3.10 -4.59 -1.56
C THR A 183 -2.83 -5.33 -2.86
N THR A 184 -3.78 -6.16 -3.26
CA THR A 184 -3.82 -6.83 -4.55
C THR A 184 -5.00 -6.29 -5.35
N GLY A 185 -4.79 -6.11 -6.66
CA GLY A 185 -5.81 -5.55 -7.54
C GLY A 185 -6.06 -4.05 -7.32
N ILE A 186 -7.32 -3.66 -7.51
CA ILE A 186 -7.79 -2.28 -7.51
C ILE A 186 -8.95 -2.18 -6.53
N VAL A 187 -8.81 -1.31 -5.53
CA VAL A 187 -9.87 -1.00 -4.57
C VAL A 187 -10.42 0.37 -4.90
N ARG A 188 -11.73 0.44 -5.12
CA ARG A 188 -12.46 1.70 -5.38
C ARG A 188 -13.21 2.11 -4.13
N SER A 189 -13.19 3.40 -3.81
CA SER A 189 -14.09 3.99 -2.82
C SER A 189 -14.66 5.30 -3.34
N ASP A 190 -15.97 5.44 -3.19
CA ASP A 190 -16.70 6.65 -3.54
C ASP A 190 -17.05 7.41 -2.25
N PHE A 191 -16.78 8.70 -2.22
CA PHE A 191 -17.09 9.56 -1.08
C PHE A 191 -17.43 10.98 -1.54
N LYS A 192 -18.00 11.75 -0.62
CA LYS A 192 -18.43 13.12 -0.89
C LYS A 192 -17.72 14.08 0.04
N ILE A 193 -16.98 15.03 -0.54
CA ILE A 193 -16.41 16.14 0.23
C ILE A 193 -17.29 17.36 -0.03
N LYS A 194 -18.00 17.81 1.01
CA LYS A 194 -19.01 18.87 0.94
C LYS A 194 -20.11 18.53 -0.09
N ARG A 195 -20.03 19.09 -1.30
CA ARG A 195 -21.01 18.90 -2.39
C ARG A 195 -20.43 18.19 -3.61
N VAL A 196 -19.14 17.86 -3.59
CA VAL A 196 -18.44 17.28 -4.73
C VAL A 196 -18.24 15.79 -4.49
N ASN A 197 -18.57 14.98 -5.49
CA ASN A 197 -18.39 13.54 -5.46
C ASN A 197 -16.98 13.18 -5.91
N PHE A 198 -16.33 12.30 -5.17
CA PHE A 198 -15.01 11.79 -5.46
C PHE A 198 -15.06 10.28 -5.58
N THR A 199 -14.28 9.76 -6.52
CA THR A 199 -13.97 8.34 -6.62
C THR A 199 -12.46 8.21 -6.48
N MET A 200 -12.00 7.45 -5.49
CA MET A 200 -10.59 7.17 -5.28
C MET A 200 -10.28 5.71 -5.57
N PHE A 201 -9.15 5.47 -6.21
CA PHE A 201 -8.62 4.14 -6.50
C PHE A 201 -7.31 3.91 -5.75
N ASP A 202 -7.26 2.89 -4.90
CA ASP A 202 -6.02 2.34 -4.33
C ASP A 202 -5.61 1.10 -5.14
N VAL A 203 -4.35 1.07 -5.57
CA VAL A 203 -3.80 -0.02 -6.38
C VAL A 203 -2.55 -0.60 -5.76
N GLY A 204 -2.32 -1.89 -6.00
CA GLY A 204 -1.09 -2.56 -5.56
C GLY A 204 0.17 -1.88 -6.11
N GLY A 205 1.09 -1.51 -5.22
CA GLY A 205 2.33 -0.78 -5.57
C GLY A 205 3.49 -1.63 -6.09
N GLN A 206 3.42 -2.94 -5.84
CA GLN A 206 4.48 -3.90 -6.15
C GLN A 206 4.56 -4.13 -7.66
N ARG A 207 5.75 -4.50 -8.16
CA ARG A 207 6.00 -4.63 -9.62
C ARG A 207 4.98 -5.55 -10.32
N ASN A 208 4.59 -6.65 -9.69
CA ASN A 208 3.63 -7.61 -10.24
C ASN A 208 2.18 -7.10 -10.30
N GLU A 209 1.85 -6.04 -9.55
CA GLU A 209 0.52 -5.44 -9.54
C GLU A 209 0.38 -4.31 -10.56
N ARG A 210 1.49 -3.72 -11.04
CA ARG A 210 1.48 -2.52 -11.88
C ARG A 210 0.81 -2.70 -13.23
N ARG A 211 0.81 -3.92 -13.78
CA ARG A 211 0.10 -4.23 -15.04
C ARG A 211 -1.39 -3.96 -14.94
N LYS A 212 -1.97 -4.02 -13.73
CA LYS A 212 -3.40 -3.77 -13.50
C LYS A 212 -3.74 -2.28 -13.47
N TRP A 213 -2.77 -1.38 -13.33
CA TRP A 213 -3.01 0.05 -13.19
C TRP A 213 -3.71 0.66 -14.40
N ILE A 214 -3.44 0.16 -15.61
CA ILE A 214 -4.06 0.66 -16.84
C ILE A 214 -5.60 0.59 -16.80
N HIS A 215 -6.18 -0.33 -16.02
CA HIS A 215 -7.63 -0.47 -15.86
C HIS A 215 -8.29 0.67 -15.08
N CYS A 216 -7.51 1.56 -14.48
CA CYS A 216 -8.03 2.73 -13.74
C CYS A 216 -7.46 4.06 -14.25
N PHE A 217 -6.87 4.09 -15.45
CA PHE A 217 -6.32 5.32 -16.05
C PHE A 217 -7.37 6.13 -16.82
N ASP A 218 -8.54 5.56 -17.09
CA ASP A 218 -9.57 6.23 -17.86
C ASP A 218 -10.20 7.40 -17.08
N ASN A 219 -10.24 8.57 -17.70
CA ASN A 219 -10.84 9.81 -17.18
C ASN A 219 -10.41 10.19 -15.75
N VAL A 220 -9.15 9.93 -15.39
CA VAL A 220 -8.59 10.34 -14.09
C VAL A 220 -8.37 11.86 -14.05
N THR A 221 -9.02 12.53 -13.12
CA THR A 221 -8.88 13.98 -12.90
C THR A 221 -7.51 14.32 -12.29
N ALA A 222 -7.10 13.54 -11.28
CA ALA A 222 -5.82 13.74 -10.60
C ALA A 222 -5.14 12.41 -10.22
N CYS A 223 -3.83 12.36 -10.39
CA CYS A 223 -2.99 11.28 -9.89
C CYS A 223 -2.21 11.79 -8.67
N ILE A 224 -2.44 11.15 -7.52
CA ILE A 224 -1.61 11.34 -6.34
C ILE A 224 -0.52 10.26 -6.37
N PHE A 225 0.70 10.68 -6.66
CA PHE A 225 1.87 9.82 -6.53
C PHE A 225 2.41 9.87 -5.11
N VAL A 226 2.45 8.73 -4.42
CA VAL A 226 2.90 8.59 -3.04
C VAL A 226 4.25 7.91 -3.01
N THR A 227 5.25 8.59 -2.44
CA THR A 227 6.59 8.04 -2.22
C THR A 227 6.97 8.11 -0.75
N ALA A 228 7.66 7.09 -0.25
CA ALA A 228 8.15 7.05 1.13
C ALA A 228 9.58 7.56 1.20
N ILE A 229 9.77 8.81 1.62
CA ILE A 229 11.10 9.43 1.64
C ILE A 229 12.04 8.81 2.68
N SER A 230 11.51 8.06 3.64
CA SER A 230 12.29 7.31 4.62
C SER A 230 13.04 6.11 4.04
N GLU A 231 12.80 5.73 2.78
CA GLU A 231 13.32 4.50 2.18
C GLU A 231 14.67 4.69 1.44
N PHE A 232 15.31 5.86 1.61
CA PHE A 232 16.58 6.19 0.94
C PHE A 232 17.71 5.19 1.21
N ASP A 233 17.71 4.49 2.33
CA ASP A 233 18.74 3.49 2.66
C ASP A 233 18.24 2.03 2.56
N GLN A 234 17.14 1.80 1.84
CA GLN A 234 16.53 0.49 1.69
C GLN A 234 16.51 0.02 0.24
N LYS A 235 16.50 -1.29 0.07
CA LYS A 235 16.34 -1.97 -1.23
C LYS A 235 14.93 -2.52 -1.40
N LEU A 236 14.53 -2.72 -2.65
CA LEU A 236 13.22 -3.30 -2.95
C LEU A 236 13.08 -4.70 -2.33
N TYR A 237 11.83 -5.05 -2.00
CA TYR A 237 11.51 -6.41 -1.58
C TYR A 237 11.68 -7.38 -2.76
N GLU A 238 11.31 -6.96 -3.96
CA GLU A 238 11.36 -7.76 -5.19
C GLU A 238 12.75 -7.88 -5.81
N ASP A 239 13.71 -7.03 -5.39
CA ASP A 239 15.03 -6.91 -6.01
C ASP A 239 16.08 -6.36 -5.02
N ALA A 240 17.03 -7.21 -4.65
CA ALA A 240 18.10 -6.90 -3.70
C ALA A 240 19.23 -6.02 -4.26
N SER A 241 19.11 -5.54 -5.50
CA SER A 241 20.06 -4.61 -6.13
C SER A 241 19.54 -3.17 -6.22
N THR A 242 18.23 -2.99 -6.38
CA THR A 242 17.62 -1.67 -6.62
C THR A 242 17.27 -0.95 -5.32
N ASN A 243 17.72 0.29 -5.17
CA ASN A 243 17.33 1.19 -4.08
C ASN A 243 15.85 1.61 -4.24
N ARG A 244 15.10 1.68 -3.13
CA ARG A 244 13.66 2.00 -3.15
C ARG A 244 13.37 3.42 -3.66
N MET A 245 14.22 4.41 -3.34
CA MET A 245 14.05 5.77 -3.84
C MET A 245 14.38 5.89 -5.34
N ASP A 246 15.35 5.13 -5.85
CA ASP A 246 15.62 5.07 -7.29
C ASP A 246 14.46 4.48 -8.08
N GLU A 247 13.84 3.42 -7.54
CA GLU A 247 12.61 2.86 -8.09
C GLU A 247 11.49 3.90 -8.07
N ALA A 248 11.31 4.62 -6.95
CA ALA A 248 10.26 5.63 -6.83
C ALA A 248 10.43 6.77 -7.84
N VAL A 249 11.66 7.28 -8.03
CA VAL A 249 11.95 8.32 -9.03
C VAL A 249 11.75 7.79 -10.46
N THR A 250 12.26 6.60 -10.77
CA THR A 250 12.07 5.98 -12.10
C THR A 250 10.58 5.79 -12.40
N LEU A 251 9.82 5.31 -11.42
CA LEU A 251 8.39 5.08 -11.54
C LEU A 251 7.62 6.41 -11.68
N TYR A 252 7.98 7.44 -10.92
CA TYR A 252 7.35 8.76 -11.04
C TYR A 252 7.53 9.34 -12.43
N ASP A 253 8.75 9.27 -12.98
CA ASP A 253 9.06 9.70 -14.34
C ASP A 253 8.21 8.94 -15.38
N GLN A 254 8.09 7.61 -15.25
CA GLN A 254 7.23 6.80 -16.13
C GLN A 254 5.76 7.22 -16.07
N ILE A 255 5.24 7.55 -14.89
CA ILE A 255 3.85 7.98 -14.73
C ILE A 255 3.65 9.39 -15.30
N CYS A 256 4.53 10.34 -14.99
CA CYS A 256 4.44 11.70 -15.53
C CYS A 256 4.48 11.74 -17.07
N ASN A 257 5.21 10.81 -17.70
CA ASN A 257 5.33 10.72 -19.15
C ASN A 257 4.34 9.74 -19.81
N HIS A 258 3.43 9.12 -19.04
CA HIS A 258 2.48 8.17 -19.61
C HIS A 258 1.37 8.91 -20.41
N PRO A 259 1.04 8.48 -21.66
CA PRO A 259 0.10 9.19 -22.52
C PRO A 259 -1.28 9.44 -21.91
N SER A 260 -1.78 8.51 -21.08
CA SER A 260 -3.08 8.65 -20.40
C SER A 260 -3.14 9.82 -19.41
N PHE A 261 -2.00 10.35 -18.95
CA PHE A 261 -1.97 11.42 -17.94
C PHE A 261 -1.69 12.81 -18.51
N GLY A 262 -1.69 12.98 -19.84
CA GLY A 262 -1.38 14.27 -20.47
C GLY A 262 -2.29 15.44 -20.09
N ARG A 263 -3.48 15.17 -19.53
CA ARG A 263 -4.42 16.17 -18.99
C ARG A 263 -4.73 15.97 -17.50
N THR A 264 -4.06 15.04 -16.85
CA THR A 264 -4.30 14.68 -15.45
C THR A 264 -3.45 15.55 -14.53
N SER A 265 -4.03 16.06 -13.45
CA SER A 265 -3.28 16.82 -12.45
C SER A 265 -2.36 15.88 -11.66
N MET A 266 -1.06 16.19 -11.62
CA MET A 266 -0.07 15.40 -10.87
C MET A 266 0.18 16.01 -9.50
N ILE A 267 0.00 15.21 -8.44
CA ILE A 267 0.22 15.62 -7.05
C ILE A 267 1.24 14.65 -6.43
N LEU A 268 2.35 15.17 -5.89
CA LEU A 268 3.39 14.35 -5.26
C LEU A 268 3.30 14.41 -3.73
N PHE A 269 3.11 13.26 -3.09
CA PHE A 269 3.12 13.11 -1.64
C PHE A 269 4.44 12.49 -1.17
N LEU A 270 5.21 13.27 -0.42
CA LEU A 270 6.42 12.84 0.27
C LEU A 270 6.04 12.27 1.66
N ASN A 271 5.71 10.98 1.69
CA ASN A 271 5.19 10.29 2.86
C ASN A 271 6.29 9.73 3.78
N LYS A 272 5.91 9.35 5.00
CA LYS A 272 6.80 8.83 6.07
C LYS A 272 7.86 9.86 6.51
N ARG A 273 7.48 11.15 6.53
CA ARG A 273 8.34 12.27 6.95
C ARG A 273 8.84 12.11 8.39
N ASP A 274 8.00 11.57 9.26
CA ASP A 274 8.32 11.23 10.65
C ASP A 274 9.45 10.19 10.73
N LEU A 275 9.36 9.09 10.00
CA LEU A 275 10.39 8.06 9.94
C LEU A 275 11.67 8.59 9.29
N PHE A 276 11.54 9.43 8.27
CA PHE A 276 12.67 10.09 7.63
C PHE A 276 13.42 11.00 8.60
N ALA A 277 12.71 11.86 9.35
CA ALA A 277 13.30 12.72 10.37
C ALA A 277 14.00 11.91 11.47
N ALA A 278 13.35 10.86 11.98
CA ALA A 278 13.95 9.98 12.98
C ALA A 278 15.20 9.25 12.47
N LYS A 279 15.26 8.92 11.17
CA LYS A 279 16.41 8.27 10.54
C LYS A 279 17.56 9.25 10.32
N LEU A 280 17.29 10.47 9.85
CA LEU A 280 18.31 11.52 9.68
C LEU A 280 18.93 11.97 11.00
N ALA A 281 18.20 11.87 12.11
CA ALA A 281 18.77 12.10 13.43
C ALA A 281 19.87 11.08 13.80
N LYS A 282 19.89 9.90 13.16
CA LYS A 282 20.87 8.82 13.38
C LYS A 282 21.94 8.76 12.29
N VAL A 283 21.54 8.94 11.04
CA VAL A 283 22.40 8.91 9.85
C VAL A 283 22.50 10.33 9.30
N LYS A 284 23.68 10.95 9.41
CA LYS A 284 23.87 12.40 9.12
C LYS A 284 23.72 12.79 7.64
N SER A 285 23.52 11.84 6.73
CA SER A 285 23.41 12.06 5.29
C SER A 285 22.54 11.01 4.61
N MET A 286 22.16 11.28 3.35
CA MET A 286 21.44 10.37 2.47
C MET A 286 22.37 9.63 1.49
N ASP A 287 23.66 9.52 1.82
CA ASP A 287 24.71 9.05 0.91
C ASP A 287 24.48 7.65 0.35
N LYS A 288 23.85 6.78 1.17
CA LYS A 288 23.42 5.45 0.75
C LYS A 288 22.51 5.47 -0.49
N TRP A 289 21.81 6.57 -0.73
CA TRP A 289 21.08 6.81 -1.96
C TRP A 289 21.88 7.68 -2.94
N THR A 290 22.29 8.88 -2.53
CA THR A 290 22.80 9.92 -3.45
C THR A 290 24.06 9.49 -4.20
N GLN A 291 24.98 8.76 -3.55
CA GLN A 291 26.23 8.32 -4.17
C GLN A 291 26.01 7.22 -5.22
N HIS A 292 25.07 6.32 -4.98
CA HIS A 292 24.82 5.16 -5.84
C HIS A 292 23.71 5.39 -6.87
N SER A 293 22.85 6.39 -6.64
CA SER A 293 21.70 6.63 -7.49
C SER A 293 22.09 7.04 -8.91
N LYS A 294 21.41 6.46 -9.88
CA LYS A 294 21.55 6.79 -11.30
C LYS A 294 20.95 8.16 -11.67
N HIS A 295 20.18 8.76 -10.76
CA HIS A 295 19.45 10.01 -11.02
C HIS A 295 20.24 11.27 -10.66
N PHE A 296 21.44 11.13 -10.10
CA PHE A 296 22.36 12.24 -9.83
C PHE A 296 23.53 12.21 -10.81
N SER A 297 23.85 13.37 -11.40
CA SER A 297 25.06 13.53 -12.22
C SER A 297 26.33 13.33 -11.37
N ALA A 298 27.46 13.01 -12.01
CA ALA A 298 28.74 12.89 -11.32
C ALA A 298 29.11 14.17 -10.55
N GLU A 299 28.86 15.34 -11.16
CA GLU A 299 29.04 16.65 -10.54
C GLU A 299 28.15 16.81 -9.30
N LYS A 300 26.88 16.42 -9.39
CA LYS A 300 25.95 16.55 -8.26
C LYS A 300 26.33 15.61 -7.12
N LYS A 301 26.85 14.42 -7.42
CA LYS A 301 27.39 13.50 -6.42
C LYS A 301 28.62 14.08 -5.74
N ALA A 302 29.53 14.69 -6.49
CA ALA A 302 30.72 15.35 -5.93
C ALA A 302 30.37 16.55 -5.02
N GLN A 303 29.26 17.25 -5.27
CA GLN A 303 28.78 18.33 -4.39
C GLN A 303 28.12 17.85 -3.09
N LEU A 304 27.60 16.62 -3.09
CA LEU A 304 26.84 16.05 -1.95
C LEU A 304 27.72 15.18 -1.04
N ALA A 305 28.88 14.72 -1.52
CA ALA A 305 29.88 13.99 -0.77
C ALA A 305 30.70 14.91 0.14
#